data_AF-A0A2Y9A606-F1
#
_entry.id   AF-A0A2Y9A606-F1
#
_cell.length_a   1.000
_cell.length_b   1.000
_cell.length_c   1.000
_cell.angle_alpha   90.00
_cell.angle_beta   90.00
_cell.angle_gamma   90.00
#
_symmetry.space_group_name_H-M   'P 1'
#
loop_
_entity.id
_entity.type
_entity.pdbx_description
1 polymer ?
#
loop_
_entity_poly.entity_id
_entity_poly.type
_entity_poly.pdbx_seq_one_letter_code
_entity_poly.pdbx_strand_id
1 'polypeptide(L)'
;MERLTGEARDRVRASSLTLVAALTLVGVAVGLWAVFVGFERTTVVDSEVVAVSEDGRRVTVRYSYGGCQRADGVEAHETEETVVVAASVTERRPLVGQDCQAVGVIAEEEVVLTAPLGDRELRTATP
;
A
#
# COMPACT_ATOMS: atom_id res chain seq x y z
N MET A 1 -9.52 54.25 13.29
CA MET A 1 -9.77 53.29 12.19
C MET A 1 -9.18 53.88 10.92
N GLU A 2 -7.87 53.73 10.75
CA GLU A 2 -7.14 54.27 9.60
C GLU A 2 -7.56 53.57 8.30
N ARG A 3 -8.03 54.37 7.34
CA ARG A 3 -8.35 53.93 5.99
C ARG A 3 -7.03 53.67 5.26
N LEU A 4 -6.74 52.41 4.98
CA LEU A 4 -5.67 52.02 4.05
C LEU A 4 -5.90 52.72 2.71
N THR A 5 -4.91 53.49 2.25
CA THR A 5 -4.89 54.16 0.95
C THR A 5 -4.97 53.12 -0.18
N GLY A 6 -5.59 53.49 -1.31
CA GLY A 6 -5.94 52.55 -2.40
C GLY A 6 -4.78 51.67 -2.87
N GLU A 7 -3.55 52.20 -2.85
CA GLU A 7 -2.32 51.52 -3.28
C GLU A 7 -1.90 50.35 -2.36
N ALA A 8 -2.16 50.44 -1.06
CA ALA A 8 -1.92 49.33 -0.13
C ALA A 8 -2.96 48.22 -0.32
N ARG A 9 -4.20 48.59 -0.66
CA ARG A 9 -5.30 47.63 -0.88
C ARG A 9 -5.11 46.83 -2.16
N ASP A 10 -4.60 47.46 -3.21
CA ASP A 10 -4.31 46.80 -4.49
C ASP A 10 -3.09 45.88 -4.41
N ARG A 11 -2.05 46.24 -3.65
CA ARG A 11 -0.92 45.32 -3.39
C ARG A 11 -1.36 44.08 -2.63
N VAL A 12 -2.21 44.23 -1.61
CA VAL A 12 -2.71 43.08 -0.83
C VAL A 12 -3.58 42.17 -1.70
N ARG A 13 -4.41 42.75 -2.60
CA ARG A 13 -5.19 41.98 -3.58
C ARG A 13 -4.32 41.28 -4.62
N ALA A 14 -3.28 41.93 -5.11
CA ALA A 14 -2.34 41.33 -6.05
C ALA A 14 -1.58 40.17 -5.40
N SER A 15 -1.12 40.33 -4.15
CA SER A 15 -0.44 39.27 -3.41
C SER A 15 -1.34 38.09 -3.03
N SER A 16 -2.62 38.34 -2.75
CA SER A 16 -3.56 37.25 -2.44
C SER A 16 -3.94 36.48 -3.71
N LEU A 17 -4.10 37.15 -4.84
CA LEU A 17 -4.34 36.52 -6.14
C LEU A 17 -3.18 35.63 -6.58
N THR A 18 -1.94 36.09 -6.44
CA THR A 18 -0.76 35.29 -6.77
C THR A 18 -0.62 34.08 -5.85
N LEU A 19 -0.93 34.24 -4.56
CA LEU A 19 -0.91 33.12 -3.61
C LEU A 19 -1.98 32.07 -3.94
N VAL A 20 -3.21 32.49 -4.25
CA VAL A 20 -4.30 31.57 -4.66
C VAL A 20 -3.94 30.85 -5.97
N ALA A 21 -3.38 31.58 -6.94
CA ALA A 21 -2.94 30.98 -8.20
C ALA A 21 -1.83 29.95 -7.98
N ALA A 22 -0.84 30.26 -7.13
CA ALA A 22 0.24 29.34 -6.78
C ALA A 22 -0.30 28.08 -6.07
N LEU A 23 -1.20 28.23 -5.09
CA LEU A 23 -1.83 27.09 -4.41
C LEU A 23 -2.65 26.23 -5.39
N THR A 24 -3.33 26.86 -6.34
CA THR A 24 -4.10 26.14 -7.37
C THR A 24 -3.17 25.35 -8.29
N LEU A 25 -2.06 25.94 -8.73
CA LEU A 25 -1.04 25.24 -9.52
C LEU A 25 -0.43 24.05 -8.78
N VAL A 26 -0.12 24.22 -7.48
CA VAL A 26 0.35 23.11 -6.64
C VAL A 26 -0.71 22.01 -6.54
N GLY A 27 -1.97 22.37 -6.31
CA GLY A 27 -3.08 21.40 -6.27
C GLY A 27 -3.25 20.63 -7.59
N VAL A 28 -3.16 21.33 -8.72
CA VAL A 28 -3.21 20.70 -10.06
C VAL A 28 -2.01 19.78 -10.28
N ALA A 29 -0.80 20.21 -9.91
CA ALA A 29 0.41 19.39 -10.04
C ALA A 29 0.31 18.11 -9.20
N VAL A 30 -0.16 18.21 -7.95
CA VAL A 30 -0.41 17.05 -7.08
C VAL A 30 -1.51 16.15 -7.65
N GLY A 31 -2.60 16.73 -8.17
CA GLY A 31 -3.68 15.97 -8.80
C GLY A 31 -3.21 15.19 -10.04
N LEU A 32 -2.44 15.83 -10.92
CA LEU A 32 -1.84 15.18 -12.08
C LEU A 32 -0.87 14.09 -11.64
N TRP A 33 0.00 14.36 -10.68
CA TRP A 33 0.92 13.38 -10.14
C TRP A 33 0.19 12.15 -9.58
N ALA A 34 -0.89 12.34 -8.81
CA ALA A 34 -1.71 11.26 -8.28
C ALA A 34 -2.36 10.40 -9.38
N VAL A 35 -2.82 11.02 -10.48
CA VAL A 35 -3.39 10.31 -11.64
C VAL A 35 -2.32 9.48 -12.37
N PHE A 36 -1.14 10.07 -12.60
CA PHE A 36 -0.08 9.46 -13.39
C PHE A 36 0.72 8.40 -12.63
N VAL A 37 1.05 8.65 -11.37
CA VAL A 37 1.76 7.67 -10.53
C VAL A 37 0.79 6.56 -10.10
N GLY A 38 -0.46 6.92 -9.81
CA GLY A 38 -1.45 5.98 -9.32
C GLY A 38 -1.12 5.50 -7.91
N PHE A 39 -2.15 5.14 -7.16
CA PHE A 39 -1.96 4.39 -5.92
C PHE A 39 -1.64 2.95 -6.31
N GLU A 40 -0.49 2.47 -5.89
CA GLU A 40 -0.17 1.04 -5.91
C GLU A 40 -1.30 0.31 -5.15
N ARG A 41 -1.94 -0.67 -5.80
CA ARG A 41 -3.02 -1.43 -5.17
C ARG A 41 -2.43 -2.67 -4.52
N THR A 42 -2.49 -2.72 -3.20
CA THR A 42 -2.21 -3.93 -2.44
C THR A 42 -3.48 -4.75 -2.32
N THR A 43 -3.42 -6.03 -2.69
CA THR A 43 -4.53 -6.99 -2.59
C THR A 43 -4.07 -8.24 -1.86
N VAL A 44 -4.96 -8.82 -1.04
CA VAL A 44 -4.75 -10.14 -0.46
C VAL A 44 -4.86 -11.19 -1.56
N VAL A 45 -4.03 -12.22 -1.50
CA VAL A 45 -4.04 -13.33 -2.44
C VAL A 45 -4.19 -14.67 -1.74
N ASP A 46 -4.70 -15.65 -2.49
CA ASP A 46 -4.73 -17.04 -2.01
C ASP A 46 -3.32 -17.50 -1.63
N SER A 47 -3.25 -18.11 -0.46
CA SER A 47 -2.00 -18.55 0.15
C SER A 47 -2.20 -19.83 0.94
N GLU A 48 -1.11 -20.58 1.09
CA GLU A 48 -1.07 -21.87 1.76
C GLU A 48 0.01 -21.86 2.85
N VAL A 49 -0.33 -22.37 4.03
CA VAL A 49 0.66 -22.63 5.08
C VAL A 49 1.47 -23.87 4.71
N VAL A 50 2.78 -23.71 4.56
CA VAL A 50 3.67 -24.81 4.16
C VAL A 50 4.50 -25.35 5.31
N ALA A 51 4.75 -24.53 6.35
CA ALA A 51 5.45 -24.97 7.53
C ALA A 51 5.07 -24.13 8.76
N VAL A 52 5.19 -24.76 9.92
CA VAL A 52 5.18 -24.10 11.23
C VAL A 52 6.44 -24.57 11.97
N SER A 53 7.17 -23.64 12.58
CA SER A 53 8.37 -23.97 13.34
C SER A 53 8.06 -24.84 14.56
N GLU A 54 9.06 -25.56 15.06
CA GLU A 54 8.90 -26.44 16.23
C GLU A 54 8.44 -25.69 17.49
N ASP A 55 8.87 -24.45 17.66
CA ASP A 55 8.44 -23.57 18.76
C ASP A 55 7.06 -22.93 18.52
N GLY A 56 6.42 -23.24 17.39
CA GLY A 56 5.11 -22.71 16.98
C GLY A 56 5.10 -21.22 16.70
N ARG A 57 6.25 -20.54 16.71
CA ARG A 57 6.32 -19.08 16.69
C ARG A 57 6.51 -18.51 15.29
N ARG A 58 6.83 -19.34 14.31
CA ARG A 58 7.04 -18.95 12.92
C ARG A 58 6.17 -19.78 12.02
N VAL A 59 5.50 -19.10 11.10
CA VAL A 59 4.64 -19.72 10.09
C VAL A 59 5.19 -19.34 8.73
N THR A 60 5.51 -20.34 7.92
CA THR A 60 5.93 -20.12 6.53
C THR A 60 4.72 -20.29 5.64
N VAL A 61 4.47 -19.27 4.82
CA VAL A 61 3.35 -19.23 3.89
C VAL A 61 3.88 -19.16 2.47
N ARG A 62 3.30 -19.96 1.60
CA ARG A 62 3.55 -19.96 0.16
C ARG A 62 2.40 -19.28 -0.56
N TYR A 63 2.73 -18.41 -1.50
CA TYR A 63 1.77 -17.74 -2.36
C TYR A 63 2.36 -17.47 -3.74
N SER A 64 1.51 -17.09 -4.69
CA SER A 64 1.92 -16.80 -6.06
C SER A 64 1.50 -15.41 -6.50
N TYR A 65 2.29 -14.81 -7.38
CA TYR A 65 2.00 -13.49 -7.96
C TYR A 65 2.46 -13.42 -9.42
N GLY A 66 1.82 -12.53 -10.19
CA GLY A 66 2.08 -12.34 -11.61
C GLY A 66 3.26 -11.40 -11.91
N GLY A 67 3.69 -11.34 -13.17
CA GLY A 67 4.84 -10.53 -13.60
C GLY A 67 4.72 -9.01 -13.41
N CYS A 68 3.50 -8.49 -13.27
CA CYS A 68 3.24 -7.08 -12.91
C CYS A 68 2.87 -6.89 -11.45
N GLN A 69 3.02 -7.92 -10.63
CA GLN A 69 2.81 -7.83 -9.20
C GLN A 69 4.16 -7.89 -8.49
N ARG A 70 4.23 -7.33 -7.29
CA ARG A 70 5.34 -7.55 -6.36
C ARG A 70 4.77 -8.13 -5.07
N ALA A 71 5.46 -9.11 -4.49
CA ALA A 71 5.29 -9.49 -3.09
C ALA A 71 5.31 -8.24 -2.17
N ASP A 72 4.24 -8.04 -1.40
CA ASP A 72 4.11 -6.94 -0.45
C ASP A 72 4.25 -7.41 1.00
N GLY A 73 4.33 -8.72 1.23
CA GLY A 73 4.63 -9.33 2.51
C GLY A 73 3.58 -10.35 2.93
N VAL A 74 3.76 -10.83 4.16
CA VAL A 74 2.80 -11.67 4.87
C VAL A 74 2.55 -11.06 6.25
N GLU A 75 1.28 -10.87 6.59
CA GLU A 75 0.85 -10.34 7.89
C GLU A 75 0.05 -11.39 8.67
N ALA A 76 0.20 -11.41 9.99
CA ALA A 76 -0.57 -12.27 10.87
C ALA A 76 -1.50 -11.44 11.76
N HIS A 77 -2.78 -11.79 11.75
CA HIS A 77 -3.77 -11.28 12.67
C HIS A 77 -4.05 -12.35 13.73
N GLU A 78 -3.61 -12.08 14.96
CA GLU A 78 -3.70 -13.00 16.08
C GLU A 78 -4.83 -12.62 17.04
N THR A 79 -5.65 -13.60 17.38
CA THR A 79 -6.58 -13.56 18.50
C THR A 79 -6.19 -14.63 19.52
N GLU A 80 -6.95 -14.73 20.61
CA GLU A 80 -6.74 -15.76 21.63
C GLU A 80 -6.99 -17.18 21.09
N GLU A 81 -7.85 -17.33 20.08
CA GLU A 81 -8.30 -18.62 19.57
C GLU A 81 -7.80 -18.91 18.14
N THR A 82 -7.47 -17.87 17.37
CA THR A 82 -7.23 -18.01 15.93
C THR A 82 -6.05 -17.15 15.48
N VAL A 83 -5.31 -17.66 14.51
CA VAL A 83 -4.27 -16.94 13.78
C VAL A 83 -4.67 -16.93 12.31
N VAL A 84 -4.89 -15.73 11.76
CA VAL A 84 -5.18 -15.54 10.34
C VAL A 84 -3.96 -14.96 9.67
N VAL A 85 -3.40 -15.67 8.70
CA VAL A 85 -2.23 -15.21 7.95
C VAL A 85 -2.67 -14.74 6.56
N ALA A 86 -2.29 -13.53 6.18
CA ALA A 86 -2.65 -12.91 4.91
C ALA A 86 -1.39 -12.58 4.12
N ALA A 87 -1.25 -13.19 2.94
CA ALA A 87 -0.25 -12.80 1.96
C ALA A 87 -0.81 -11.68 1.08
N SER A 88 0.00 -10.66 0.81
CA SER A 88 -0.39 -9.51 0.01
C SER A 88 0.54 -9.29 -1.18
N VAL A 89 -0.04 -8.83 -2.27
CA VAL A 89 0.70 -8.45 -3.49
C VAL A 89 0.29 -7.06 -3.90
N THR A 90 1.25 -6.33 -4.44
CA THR A 90 1.07 -4.97 -4.92
C THR A 90 1.13 -4.94 -6.44
N GLU A 91 0.05 -4.47 -7.08
CA GLU A 91 0.02 -4.25 -8.51
C GLU A 91 0.97 -3.12 -8.91
N ARG A 92 1.83 -3.40 -9.88
CA ARG A 92 2.72 -2.43 -10.52
C ARG A 92 2.26 -2.20 -11.95
N ARG A 93 2.25 -0.92 -12.35
CA ARG A 93 2.06 -0.59 -13.76
C ARG A 93 3.30 -1.02 -14.55
N PRO A 94 3.13 -1.69 -15.70
CA PRO A 94 4.25 -1.91 -16.60
C PRO A 94 4.77 -0.56 -17.12
N LEU A 95 6.04 -0.52 -17.49
CA LEU A 95 6.63 0.65 -18.16
C LEU A 95 5.90 0.90 -19.50
N VAL A 96 5.86 2.16 -19.94
CA VAL A 96 5.19 2.53 -21.20
C VAL A 96 5.76 1.70 -22.36
N GLY A 97 4.88 0.99 -23.07
CA GLY A 97 5.25 0.12 -24.19
C GLY A 97 5.73 -1.27 -23.77
N GLN A 98 5.58 -1.66 -22.50
CA GLN A 98 5.80 -3.02 -22.03
C GLN A 98 4.48 -3.66 -21.61
N ASP A 99 4.35 -4.95 -21.90
CA ASP A 99 3.24 -5.77 -21.40
C ASP A 99 3.65 -6.51 -20.13
N CYS A 100 2.67 -6.80 -19.30
CA CYS A 100 2.85 -7.72 -18.17
C CYS A 100 3.21 -9.10 -18.72
N GLN A 101 4.37 -9.62 -18.32
CA GLN A 101 4.72 -10.98 -18.69
C GLN A 101 3.75 -11.96 -18.01
N ALA A 102 3.26 -12.94 -18.77
CA ALA A 102 2.45 -14.04 -18.27
C ALA A 102 3.32 -15.07 -17.52
N VAL A 103 3.95 -14.61 -16.43
CA VAL A 103 4.81 -15.40 -15.56
C VAL A 103 4.16 -15.45 -14.19
N GLY A 104 4.06 -16.65 -13.62
CA GLY A 104 3.70 -16.88 -12.22
C GLY A 104 4.96 -17.11 -11.40
N VAL A 105 5.20 -16.26 -10.41
CA VAL A 105 6.31 -16.39 -9.46
C VAL A 105 5.74 -16.95 -8.16
N ILE A 106 6.42 -17.96 -7.60
CA ILE A 106 6.10 -18.52 -6.28
C ILE A 106 7.01 -17.86 -5.26
N ALA A 107 6.43 -17.34 -4.18
CA ALA A 107 7.14 -16.85 -3.02
C ALA A 107 6.83 -17.71 -1.79
N GLU A 108 7.81 -17.80 -0.90
CA GLU A 108 7.68 -18.36 0.44
C GLU A 108 8.20 -17.33 1.42
N GLU A 109 7.36 -16.91 2.35
CA GLU A 109 7.71 -15.93 3.36
C GLU A 109 7.34 -16.42 4.75
N GLU A 110 8.17 -16.06 5.72
CA GLU A 110 7.98 -16.41 7.12
C GLU A 110 7.39 -15.22 7.87
N VAL A 111 6.34 -15.47 8.65
CA VAL A 111 5.78 -14.52 9.61
C VAL A 111 6.04 -15.02 11.03
N VAL A 112 6.45 -14.10 11.91
CA VAL A 112 6.70 -14.38 13.32
C VAL A 112 5.47 -13.98 14.12
N LEU A 113 4.92 -14.95 14.86
CA LEU A 113 3.78 -14.75 15.75
C LEU A 113 4.22 -14.12 17.08
N THR A 114 3.33 -13.32 17.65
CA THR A 114 3.48 -12.67 18.96
C THR A 114 3.61 -13.70 20.08
N ALA A 115 2.83 -14.79 19.97
CA ALA A 115 2.89 -15.95 20.85
C ALA A 115 3.03 -17.25 20.02
N PRO A 116 3.55 -18.35 20.59
CA PRO A 116 3.51 -19.66 19.94
C PRO A 116 2.09 -20.06 19.53
N LEU A 117 1.92 -20.73 18.37
CA LEU A 117 0.61 -21.13 17.84
C LEU A 117 -0.21 -21.92 18.87
N GLY A 118 0.40 -22.92 19.50
CA GLY A 118 -0.26 -23.74 20.52
C GLY A 118 -1.50 -24.44 19.97
N ASP A 119 -2.61 -24.35 20.69
CA ASP A 119 -3.90 -24.93 20.30
C ASP A 119 -4.76 -24.00 19.43
N ARG A 120 -4.24 -22.82 19.04
CA ARG A 120 -4.98 -21.85 18.21
C ARG A 120 -5.17 -22.38 16.80
N GLU A 121 -6.34 -22.09 16.23
CA GLU A 121 -6.64 -22.45 14.84
C GLU A 121 -5.82 -21.57 13.89
N LEU A 122 -5.10 -22.20 12.97
CA LEU A 122 -4.34 -21.50 11.92
C LEU A 122 -5.10 -21.56 10.59
N ARG A 123 -5.33 -20.39 9.98
CA ARG A 123 -5.97 -20.29 8.66
C ARG A 123 -5.36 -19.17 7.82
N THR A 124 -5.49 -19.28 6.51
CA THR A 124 -5.12 -18.20 5.58
C THR A 124 -6.31 -17.31 5.27
N ALA A 125 -6.03 -16.04 4.97
CA ALA A 125 -7.05 -15.13 4.47
C ALA A 125 -7.42 -15.51 3.02
N THR A 126 -8.72 -15.49 2.71
CA THR A 126 -9.24 -15.68 1.36
C THR A 126 -9.53 -14.31 0.74
N PRO A 127 -9.17 -14.08 -0.54
CA PRO A 127 -9.44 -12.82 -1.24
C PRO A 127 -10.92 -12.48 -1.41
#